data_AF-A0A554JSG2-F1
#
_entry.id   AF-A0A554JSG2-F1
#
_cell.length_a   1.000
_cell.length_b   1.000
_cell.length_c   1.000
_cell.angle_alpha   90.00
_cell.angle_beta   90.00
_cell.angle_gamma   90.00
#
_symmetry.space_group_name_H-M   'P 1'
#
loop_
_entity.id
_entity.type
_entity.pdbx_description
1 polymer ?
#
loop_
_entity_poly.entity_id
_entity_poly.type
_entity_poly.pdbx_seq_one_letter_code
_entity_poly.pdbx_strand_id
1 'polypeptide(L)'
;MNHYHFFAIIILLAMGALMVVSVANDTLTFDELAHITAGFGYLKEQDYRLNAEHPPLIKYLAAFGADLAVKPYFPTNTAPWQNKTKNQWAQWDHGTIFLYQSGNDADAVIWWSRMPMIALTILLGIFLYSWTYRRFDGPTAMLAVTLYAFSPTILAHGRYVTTDMGAALGFFIGITTFISFLEKRSASRLFVAGVAFGIAQLLKFSLILLIPMYGVLLLIWVWSRPDFFSAIDRVRLFFTCASKTIVVGMVGLVVVWATYAHVTARYPLDRNLQDASTLLQTYRFRSHVAVTKFLIRHKTTRPLGQYLTGVLLANQRAAGGNTTYFLGTVSSSGSFVYFPLLYAVKEQIILHVLTAFALLGFLLRVIKRKAVASLYIRARTWVAYHLDLAGALAVIGVYWTISLVSPLNIGLRHVLPTFPFIYILVAYGVQRFISLDISGNPRAWHIYLSHVIYATLILFAGGIAHRAYPYYLSYYNALGGGTEYGYRIAVDSNYDWGQDLKRLRAYMDEHNIQTIALDYFGGGSRDYYLPGRVDGWWSARGMPQGYFAISTTLREGALASWDPHLTPPKPEESYPWLRGKEPIGRAGTSIFIYKF
;
A
#
# COMPACT_ATOMS: atom_id res chain seq x y z
N MET A 1 4.84 -28.33 -18.83
CA MET A 1 4.74 -26.92 -18.38
C MET A 1 6.13 -26.33 -18.43
N ASN A 2 6.35 -25.13 -19.01
CA ASN A 2 7.67 -24.48 -18.96
C ASN A 2 8.15 -24.41 -17.50
N HIS A 3 9.40 -24.78 -17.21
CA HIS A 3 9.95 -24.83 -15.84
C HIS A 3 9.82 -23.49 -15.12
N TYR A 4 9.88 -22.35 -15.83
CA TYR A 4 9.66 -21.04 -15.22
C TYR A 4 8.26 -20.88 -14.61
N HIS A 5 7.21 -21.43 -15.24
CA HIS A 5 5.86 -21.35 -14.69
C HIS A 5 5.75 -22.18 -13.40
N PHE A 6 6.39 -23.35 -13.38
CA PHE A 6 6.42 -24.21 -12.20
C PHE A 6 7.08 -23.52 -11.01
N PHE A 7 8.27 -22.95 -11.21
CA PHE A 7 8.98 -22.22 -10.15
C PHE A 7 8.27 -20.94 -9.72
N ALA A 8 7.65 -20.20 -10.65
CA ALA A 8 6.84 -19.03 -10.29
C ALA A 8 5.67 -19.40 -9.36
N ILE A 9 4.99 -20.52 -9.63
CA ILE A 9 3.92 -21.04 -8.77
C ILE A 9 4.48 -21.38 -7.38
N ILE A 10 5.61 -22.09 -7.29
CA ILE A 10 6.25 -22.42 -6.00
C ILE A 10 6.59 -21.15 -5.22
N ILE A 11 7.19 -20.15 -5.85
CA ILE A 11 7.57 -18.90 -5.19
C ILE A 11 6.33 -18.16 -4.65
N LEU A 12 5.25 -18.10 -5.44
CA LEU A 12 4.01 -17.45 -5.01
C LEU A 12 3.27 -18.23 -3.93
N LEU A 13 3.34 -19.57 -3.95
CA LEU A 13 2.82 -20.42 -2.85
C LEU A 13 3.64 -20.22 -1.58
N ALA A 14 4.98 -20.14 -1.68
CA ALA A 14 5.84 -19.84 -0.54
C ALA A 14 5.54 -18.45 0.04
N MET A 15 5.33 -17.44 -0.81
CA MET A 15 4.88 -16.11 -0.40
C MET A 15 3.56 -16.17 0.37
N GLY A 16 2.57 -16.90 -0.15
CA GLY A 16 1.29 -17.12 0.52
C GLY A 16 1.45 -17.78 1.88
N ALA A 17 2.23 -18.86 1.97
CA ALA A 17 2.53 -19.55 3.22
C ALA A 17 3.21 -18.63 4.23
N LEU A 18 4.23 -17.87 3.81
CA LEU A 18 4.91 -16.89 4.68
C LEU A 18 3.93 -15.85 5.23
N MET A 19 3.06 -15.28 4.39
CA MET A 19 2.06 -14.30 4.85
C MET A 19 1.03 -14.91 5.80
N VAL A 20 0.53 -16.12 5.52
CA VAL A 20 -0.47 -16.80 6.36
C VAL A 20 0.10 -17.15 7.72
N VAL A 21 1.26 -17.80 7.79
CA VAL A 21 1.81 -18.26 9.08
C VAL A 21 2.28 -17.07 9.92
N SER A 22 2.87 -16.05 9.28
CA SER A 22 3.42 -14.89 10.00
C SER A 22 2.36 -13.99 10.64
N VAL A 23 1.10 -14.06 10.20
CA VAL A 23 0.02 -13.18 10.67
C VAL A 23 -0.78 -13.75 11.86
N ALA A 24 -0.55 -15.02 12.22
CA ALA A 24 -1.30 -15.72 13.27
C ALA A 24 -1.20 -15.07 14.65
N ASN A 25 -0.02 -14.51 14.96
CA ASN A 25 0.25 -13.86 16.24
C ASN A 25 0.14 -12.34 16.17
N ASP A 26 -0.32 -11.77 15.05
CA ASP A 26 -0.49 -10.32 14.92
C ASP A 26 -1.88 -9.89 15.37
N THR A 27 -1.95 -8.89 16.25
CA THR A 27 -3.19 -8.17 16.56
C THR A 27 -3.53 -7.16 15.46
N LEU A 28 -4.69 -6.50 15.59
CA LEU A 28 -5.13 -5.50 14.63
C LEU A 28 -4.22 -4.28 14.61
N THR A 29 -3.92 -3.83 13.39
CA THR A 29 -3.48 -2.45 13.21
C THR A 29 -4.64 -1.48 13.41
N PHE A 30 -4.31 -0.20 13.58
CA PHE A 30 -5.31 0.85 13.75
C PHE A 30 -6.28 0.96 12.55
N ASP A 31 -5.78 0.77 11.33
CA ASP A 31 -6.57 0.84 10.09
C ASP A 31 -7.54 -0.37 9.97
N GLU A 32 -7.09 -1.56 10.35
CA GLU A 32 -7.88 -2.79 10.19
C GLU A 32 -9.16 -2.78 11.05
N LEU A 33 -9.10 -2.21 12.26
CA LEU A 33 -10.25 -2.07 13.16
C LEU A 33 -11.42 -1.33 12.48
N ALA A 34 -11.12 -0.24 11.76
CA ALA A 34 -12.10 0.52 10.99
C ALA A 34 -12.48 -0.19 9.68
N HIS A 35 -11.50 -0.71 8.93
CA HIS A 35 -11.74 -1.26 7.60
C HIS A 35 -12.59 -2.54 7.59
N ILE A 36 -12.26 -3.50 8.46
CA ILE A 36 -12.97 -4.79 8.55
C ILE A 36 -14.45 -4.51 8.86
N THR A 37 -14.68 -3.78 9.94
CA THR A 37 -16.02 -3.45 10.44
C THR A 37 -16.82 -2.67 9.42
N ALA A 38 -16.22 -1.67 8.77
CA ALA A 38 -16.91 -0.90 7.77
C ALA A 38 -17.30 -1.76 6.55
N GLY A 39 -16.48 -2.75 6.19
CA GLY A 39 -16.83 -3.75 5.16
C GLY A 39 -18.12 -4.50 5.46
N PHE A 40 -18.38 -4.86 6.72
CA PHE A 40 -19.61 -5.53 7.13
C PHE A 40 -20.85 -4.65 6.99
N GLY A 41 -20.73 -3.34 7.23
CA GLY A 41 -21.81 -2.38 6.92
C GLY A 41 -22.18 -2.37 5.44
N TYR A 42 -21.21 -2.54 4.53
CA TYR A 42 -21.47 -2.58 3.09
C TYR A 42 -22.11 -3.90 2.67
N LEU A 43 -21.62 -5.01 3.24
CA LEU A 43 -22.04 -6.36 2.89
C LEU A 43 -23.43 -6.69 3.44
N LYS A 44 -23.68 -6.41 4.72
CA LYS A 44 -24.93 -6.80 5.42
C LYS A 44 -26.02 -5.75 5.31
N GLU A 45 -25.62 -4.48 5.43
CA GLU A 45 -26.58 -3.37 5.49
C GLU A 45 -26.68 -2.60 4.19
N GLN A 46 -25.80 -2.83 3.21
CA GLN A 46 -25.70 -2.01 1.98
C GLN A 46 -25.64 -0.50 2.31
N ASP A 47 -24.92 -0.18 3.39
CA ASP A 47 -24.78 1.15 3.92
C ASP A 47 -23.31 1.54 4.13
N TYR A 48 -22.88 2.52 3.35
CA TYR A 48 -21.48 2.95 3.25
C TYR A 48 -21.06 3.99 4.31
N ARG A 49 -21.88 4.26 5.32
CA ARG A 49 -21.68 5.37 6.27
C ARG A 49 -20.39 5.34 7.08
N LEU A 50 -19.88 4.17 7.48
CA LEU A 50 -18.83 4.07 8.50
C LEU A 50 -17.51 4.69 8.04
N ASN A 51 -16.90 4.15 6.97
CA ASN A 51 -15.64 4.66 6.43
C ASN A 51 -15.83 5.16 4.99
N ALA A 52 -15.97 6.47 4.82
CA ALA A 52 -16.06 7.11 3.50
C ALA A 52 -14.67 7.50 2.94
N GLU A 53 -13.61 7.38 3.73
CA GLU A 53 -12.24 7.83 3.42
C GLU A 53 -11.53 6.94 2.40
N HIS A 54 -11.96 5.68 2.25
CA HIS A 54 -11.40 4.73 1.29
C HIS A 54 -12.50 4.06 0.49
N PRO A 55 -12.30 3.68 -0.79
CA PRO A 55 -13.29 2.96 -1.60
C PRO A 55 -13.75 1.62 -1.00
N PRO A 56 -14.87 1.03 -1.46
CA PRO A 56 -15.47 -0.13 -0.83
C PRO A 56 -14.71 -1.44 -1.04
N LEU A 57 -14.02 -1.67 -2.16
CA LEU A 57 -13.72 -3.04 -2.62
C LEU A 57 -12.83 -3.83 -1.65
N ILE A 58 -11.77 -3.23 -1.12
CA ILE A 58 -10.87 -3.88 -0.16
C ILE A 58 -11.62 -4.30 1.11
N LYS A 59 -12.39 -3.36 1.68
CA LYS A 59 -13.18 -3.57 2.88
C LYS A 59 -14.28 -4.60 2.66
N TYR A 60 -14.94 -4.55 1.50
CA TYR A 60 -15.97 -5.50 1.12
C TYR A 60 -15.41 -6.92 0.98
N LEU A 61 -14.26 -7.08 0.34
CA LEU A 61 -13.60 -8.39 0.19
C LEU A 61 -13.18 -8.95 1.56
N ALA A 62 -12.62 -8.13 2.44
CA ALA A 62 -12.29 -8.54 3.80
C ALA A 62 -13.52 -9.04 4.56
N ALA A 63 -14.60 -8.26 4.58
CA ALA A 63 -15.86 -8.65 5.22
C ALA A 63 -16.47 -9.91 4.59
N PHE A 64 -16.42 -10.05 3.25
CA PHE A 64 -16.93 -11.22 2.55
C PHE A 64 -16.15 -12.49 2.93
N GLY A 65 -14.82 -12.42 3.03
CA GLY A 65 -13.99 -13.54 3.46
C GLY A 65 -14.34 -14.03 4.86
N ALA A 66 -14.49 -13.10 5.81
CA ALA A 66 -14.89 -13.43 7.18
C ALA A 66 -16.36 -13.89 7.29
N ASP A 67 -17.29 -13.27 6.55
CA ASP A 67 -18.70 -13.67 6.58
C ASP A 67 -18.91 -15.08 6.03
N LEU A 68 -18.19 -15.46 4.97
CA LEU A 68 -18.25 -16.81 4.41
C LEU A 68 -17.78 -17.87 5.41
N ALA A 69 -16.76 -17.55 6.21
CA ALA A 69 -16.12 -18.51 7.12
C ALA A 69 -16.79 -18.59 8.50
N VAL A 70 -17.12 -17.45 9.11
CA VAL A 70 -17.55 -17.39 10.52
C VAL A 70 -18.84 -16.61 10.78
N LYS A 71 -19.43 -15.98 9.75
CA LYS A 71 -20.75 -15.32 9.81
C LYS A 71 -20.96 -14.41 11.04
N PRO A 72 -20.07 -13.44 11.30
CA PRO A 72 -20.11 -12.67 12.54
C PRO A 72 -21.36 -11.79 12.63
N TYR A 73 -21.87 -11.57 13.83
CA TYR A 73 -23.01 -10.68 14.06
C TYR A 73 -22.58 -9.21 13.92
N PHE A 74 -23.26 -8.45 13.06
CA PHE A 74 -23.01 -7.02 12.86
C PHE A 74 -24.05 -6.18 13.63
N PRO A 75 -23.65 -5.45 14.69
CA PRO A 75 -24.60 -4.79 15.59
C PRO A 75 -25.06 -3.42 15.06
N THR A 76 -26.32 -3.27 14.64
CA THR A 76 -26.86 -1.98 14.19
C THR A 76 -27.42 -1.12 15.33
N ASN A 77 -27.68 -1.70 16.50
CA ASN A 77 -28.18 -0.98 17.68
C ASN A 77 -27.02 -0.45 18.55
N THR A 78 -26.14 0.37 17.97
CA THR A 78 -25.01 0.97 18.69
C THR A 78 -24.99 2.48 18.47
N ALA A 79 -24.51 3.23 19.48
CA ALA A 79 -24.41 4.68 19.37
C ALA A 79 -23.60 5.13 18.12
N PRO A 80 -22.42 4.55 17.80
CA PRO A 80 -21.68 4.94 16.59
C PRO A 80 -22.44 4.70 15.27
N TRP A 81 -23.33 3.70 15.21
CA TRP A 81 -24.15 3.42 14.03
C TRP A 81 -25.39 4.31 13.95
N GLN A 82 -26.04 4.57 15.08
CA GLN A 82 -27.31 5.30 15.14
C GLN A 82 -27.15 6.82 15.20
N ASN A 83 -26.03 7.31 15.73
CA ASN A 83 -25.78 8.74 15.89
C ASN A 83 -26.00 9.48 14.57
N LYS A 84 -26.81 10.55 14.66
CA LYS A 84 -27.17 11.40 13.52
C LYS A 84 -25.99 12.25 13.04
N THR A 85 -25.07 12.59 13.94
CA THR A 85 -23.83 13.32 13.63
C THR A 85 -22.66 12.37 13.61
N LYS A 86 -21.97 12.32 12.47
CA LYS A 86 -20.78 11.51 12.31
C LYS A 86 -19.63 12.07 13.14
N ASN A 87 -19.23 11.32 14.17
CA ASN A 87 -17.95 11.49 14.85
C ASN A 87 -16.85 10.86 13.97
N GLN A 88 -15.69 11.51 13.83
CA GLN A 88 -14.53 10.92 13.15
C GLN A 88 -14.15 9.57 13.78
N TRP A 89 -14.33 9.43 15.09
CA TRP A 89 -13.99 8.22 15.84
C TRP A 89 -14.99 7.07 15.70
N ALA A 90 -16.18 7.33 15.15
CA ALA A 90 -17.29 6.36 15.11
C ALA A 90 -16.93 5.04 14.42
N GLN A 91 -16.04 5.07 13.42
CA GLN A 91 -15.62 3.86 12.72
C GLN A 91 -14.77 2.92 13.59
N TRP A 92 -13.93 3.46 14.48
CA TRP A 92 -13.12 2.66 15.40
C TRP A 92 -13.94 2.24 16.61
N ASP A 93 -14.77 3.13 17.16
CA ASP A 93 -15.69 2.81 18.27
C ASP A 93 -16.62 1.64 17.87
N HIS A 94 -17.19 1.71 16.67
CA HIS A 94 -18.03 0.64 16.15
C HIS A 94 -17.24 -0.65 15.90
N GLY A 95 -15.98 -0.53 15.46
CA GLY A 95 -15.10 -1.69 15.28
C GLY A 95 -14.78 -2.40 16.57
N THR A 96 -14.53 -1.65 17.65
CA THR A 96 -14.32 -2.21 19.00
C THR A 96 -15.57 -2.95 19.46
N ILE A 97 -16.76 -2.36 19.29
CA ILE A 97 -18.01 -3.00 19.67
C ILE A 97 -18.23 -4.28 18.86
N PHE A 98 -18.12 -4.19 17.53
CA PHE A 98 -18.32 -5.32 16.61
C PHE A 98 -17.39 -6.49 16.91
N LEU A 99 -16.09 -6.26 17.03
CA LEU A 99 -15.12 -7.34 17.20
C LEU A 99 -15.08 -7.88 18.62
N TYR A 100 -15.06 -7.00 19.62
CA TYR A 100 -14.67 -7.39 20.98
C TYR A 100 -15.82 -7.39 21.99
N GLN A 101 -16.96 -6.77 21.69
CA GLN A 101 -18.07 -6.59 22.65
C GLN A 101 -19.40 -7.19 22.18
N SER A 102 -19.48 -7.68 20.94
CA SER A 102 -20.72 -8.22 20.35
C SER A 102 -20.79 -9.75 20.37
N GLY A 103 -19.90 -10.42 21.12
CA GLY A 103 -19.84 -11.88 21.21
C GLY A 103 -19.25 -12.58 19.98
N ASN A 104 -18.64 -11.83 19.06
CA ASN A 104 -17.93 -12.41 17.92
C ASN A 104 -16.57 -12.98 18.36
N ASP A 105 -16.13 -14.04 17.69
CA ASP A 105 -14.73 -14.48 17.76
C ASP A 105 -13.87 -13.50 16.96
N ALA A 106 -13.28 -12.52 17.66
CA ALA A 106 -12.48 -11.48 17.04
C ALA A 106 -11.31 -12.06 16.24
N ASP A 107 -10.60 -13.05 16.79
CA ASP A 107 -9.41 -13.62 16.14
C ASP A 107 -9.78 -14.35 14.84
N ALA A 108 -10.89 -15.09 14.84
CA ALA A 108 -11.37 -15.76 13.64
C ALA A 108 -11.86 -14.76 12.57
N VAL A 109 -12.59 -13.70 12.98
CA VAL A 109 -13.02 -12.64 12.06
C VAL A 109 -11.81 -11.94 11.42
N ILE A 110 -10.80 -11.61 12.22
CA ILE A 110 -9.57 -10.95 11.75
C ILE A 110 -8.81 -11.86 10.78
N TRP A 111 -8.59 -13.13 11.15
CA TRP A 111 -7.89 -14.11 10.34
C TRP A 111 -8.51 -14.23 8.94
N TRP A 112 -9.82 -14.47 8.88
CA TRP A 112 -10.52 -14.65 7.60
C TRP A 112 -10.69 -13.35 6.82
N SER A 113 -10.67 -12.19 7.48
CA SER A 113 -10.64 -10.88 6.80
C SER A 113 -9.32 -10.61 6.09
N ARG A 114 -8.20 -11.20 6.57
CA ARG A 114 -6.86 -11.04 5.98
C ARG A 114 -6.63 -11.96 4.77
N MET A 115 -7.33 -13.10 4.66
CA MET A 115 -7.13 -14.05 3.55
C MET A 115 -7.36 -13.45 2.15
N PRO A 116 -8.40 -12.63 1.90
CA PRO A 116 -8.57 -11.96 0.62
C PRO A 116 -7.44 -10.97 0.30
N MET A 117 -6.79 -10.37 1.30
CA MET A 117 -5.65 -9.46 1.10
C MET A 117 -4.41 -10.21 0.63
N ILE A 118 -4.15 -11.37 1.25
CA ILE A 118 -3.10 -12.30 0.83
C ILE A 118 -3.36 -12.78 -0.60
N ALA A 119 -4.60 -13.12 -0.94
CA ALA A 119 -4.98 -13.53 -2.29
C ALA A 119 -4.79 -12.41 -3.33
N LEU A 120 -5.16 -11.16 -3.02
CA LEU A 120 -4.92 -10.00 -3.88
C LEU A 120 -3.43 -9.74 -4.11
N THR A 121 -2.62 -9.95 -3.08
CA THR A 121 -1.17 -9.82 -3.15
C THR A 121 -0.57 -10.90 -4.07
N ILE A 122 -0.98 -12.16 -3.91
CA ILE A 122 -0.59 -13.24 -4.83
C ILE A 122 -1.05 -12.94 -6.26
N LEU A 123 -2.27 -12.42 -6.45
CA LEU A 123 -2.82 -12.05 -7.75
C LEU A 123 -1.96 -10.97 -8.45
N LEU A 124 -1.48 -9.96 -7.71
CA LEU A 124 -0.52 -9.00 -8.24
C LEU A 124 0.78 -9.71 -8.66
N GLY A 125 1.31 -10.64 -7.86
CA GLY A 125 2.46 -11.47 -8.24
C GLY A 125 2.24 -12.27 -9.53
N ILE A 126 1.06 -12.86 -9.70
CA ILE A 126 0.66 -13.58 -10.94
C ILE A 126 0.65 -12.63 -12.14
N PHE A 127 0.04 -11.45 -12.00
CA PHE A 127 0.00 -10.46 -13.09
C PHE A 127 1.38 -9.90 -13.40
N LEU A 128 2.19 -9.61 -12.40
CA LEU A 128 3.58 -9.17 -12.53
C LEU A 128 4.40 -10.20 -13.33
N TYR A 129 4.35 -11.47 -12.93
CA TYR A 129 5.04 -12.55 -13.63
C TYR A 129 4.52 -12.71 -15.07
N SER A 130 3.19 -12.81 -15.24
CA SER A 130 2.56 -13.08 -16.54
C SER A 130 2.76 -11.95 -17.55
N TRP A 131 2.80 -10.71 -17.08
CA TRP A 131 3.10 -9.55 -17.92
C TRP A 131 4.57 -9.56 -18.33
N THR A 132 5.47 -9.68 -17.36
CA THR A 132 6.93 -9.66 -17.59
C THR A 132 7.36 -10.80 -18.51
N TYR A 133 6.83 -12.01 -18.31
CA TYR A 133 7.14 -13.19 -19.13
C TYR A 133 6.72 -12.98 -20.60
N ARG A 134 5.52 -12.43 -20.83
CA ARG A 134 5.00 -12.19 -22.18
C ARG A 134 5.71 -11.05 -22.92
N ARG A 135 6.21 -10.06 -22.19
CA ARG A 135 6.85 -8.86 -22.75
C ARG A 135 8.34 -9.02 -22.97
N PHE A 136 9.00 -9.81 -22.14
CA PHE A 136 10.44 -9.98 -22.14
C PHE A 136 10.78 -11.46 -22.28
N ASP A 137 11.11 -12.13 -21.18
CA ASP A 137 11.51 -13.54 -21.16
C ASP A 137 11.27 -14.19 -19.78
N GLY A 138 11.46 -15.50 -19.72
CA GLY A 138 11.34 -16.30 -18.50
C GLY A 138 12.25 -15.85 -17.35
N PRO A 139 13.56 -15.69 -17.57
CA PRO A 139 14.49 -15.22 -16.54
C PRO A 139 14.13 -13.85 -15.95
N THR A 140 13.76 -12.87 -16.78
CA THR A 140 13.32 -11.55 -16.33
C THR A 140 12.09 -11.67 -15.45
N ALA A 141 11.11 -12.47 -15.86
CA ALA A 141 9.89 -12.69 -15.08
C ALA A 141 10.17 -13.39 -13.75
N MET A 142 11.09 -14.37 -13.74
CA MET A 142 11.49 -15.06 -12.52
C MET A 142 12.17 -14.14 -11.53
N LEU A 143 13.10 -13.30 -11.99
CA LEU A 143 13.78 -12.35 -11.11
C LEU A 143 12.80 -11.32 -10.55
N ALA A 144 11.91 -10.77 -11.39
CA ALA A 144 10.90 -9.81 -10.95
C ALA A 144 9.96 -10.41 -9.89
N VAL A 145 9.44 -11.62 -10.10
CA VAL A 145 8.54 -12.27 -9.13
C VAL A 145 9.27 -12.69 -7.86
N THR A 146 10.56 -13.06 -7.94
CA THR A 146 11.40 -13.38 -6.77
C THR A 146 11.59 -12.15 -5.88
N LEU A 147 11.97 -11.01 -6.49
CA LEU A 147 12.14 -9.75 -5.76
C LEU A 147 10.83 -9.28 -5.11
N TYR A 148 9.71 -9.49 -5.81
CA TYR A 148 8.38 -9.17 -5.29
C TYR A 148 7.96 -10.09 -4.13
N ALA A 149 8.02 -11.40 -4.33
CA ALA A 149 7.50 -12.41 -3.41
C ALA A 149 8.27 -12.49 -2.09
N PHE A 150 9.58 -12.21 -2.13
CA PHE A 150 10.43 -12.22 -0.94
C PHE A 150 10.80 -10.83 -0.42
N SER A 151 10.15 -9.76 -0.91
CA SER A 151 10.30 -8.43 -0.29
C SER A 151 9.60 -8.42 1.08
N PRO A 152 10.32 -8.14 2.19
CA PRO A 152 9.69 -7.98 3.50
C PRO A 152 8.64 -6.87 3.52
N THR A 153 8.81 -5.80 2.74
CA THR A 153 7.82 -4.72 2.63
C THR A 153 6.52 -5.22 1.99
N ILE A 154 6.61 -6.00 0.91
CA ILE A 154 5.43 -6.58 0.26
C ILE A 154 4.76 -7.60 1.18
N LEU A 155 5.52 -8.46 1.84
CA LEU A 155 4.99 -9.43 2.80
C LEU A 155 4.30 -8.76 4.00
N ALA A 156 4.85 -7.63 4.49
CA ALA A 156 4.27 -6.85 5.57
C ALA A 156 2.90 -6.27 5.21
N HIS A 157 2.81 -5.59 4.07
CA HIS A 157 1.58 -4.89 3.68
C HIS A 157 0.58 -5.79 2.96
N GLY A 158 0.99 -6.96 2.45
CA GLY A 158 0.14 -7.91 1.73
C GLY A 158 -0.79 -8.75 2.60
N ARG A 159 -0.58 -8.76 3.93
CA ARG A 159 -1.33 -9.59 4.87
C ARG A 159 -2.29 -8.81 5.79
N TYR A 160 -2.28 -7.48 5.76
CA TYR A 160 -3.18 -6.65 6.56
C TYR A 160 -4.35 -6.13 5.72
N VAL A 161 -5.50 -5.87 6.37
CA VAL A 161 -6.68 -5.26 5.74
C VAL A 161 -6.48 -3.75 5.56
N THR A 162 -5.61 -3.39 4.63
CA THR A 162 -5.31 -2.01 4.22
C THR A 162 -5.51 -1.85 2.71
N THR A 163 -5.52 -0.61 2.22
CA THR A 163 -5.76 -0.34 0.80
C THR A 163 -4.49 -0.31 -0.05
N ASP A 164 -3.32 -0.56 0.55
CA ASP A 164 -2.02 -0.28 -0.08
C ASP A 164 -1.65 -1.27 -1.17
N MET A 165 -1.82 -2.57 -0.92
CA MET A 165 -1.62 -3.59 -1.97
C MET A 165 -2.72 -3.55 -3.03
N GLY A 166 -3.94 -3.14 -2.66
CA GLY A 166 -4.99 -2.79 -3.61
C GLY A 166 -4.55 -1.66 -4.54
N ALA A 167 -3.88 -0.63 -4.02
CA ALA A 167 -3.33 0.45 -4.82
C ALA A 167 -2.26 -0.03 -5.81
N ALA A 168 -1.35 -0.89 -5.35
CA ALA A 168 -0.31 -1.46 -6.20
C ALA A 168 -0.90 -2.32 -7.33
N LEU A 169 -1.88 -3.17 -7.00
CA LEU A 169 -2.60 -3.96 -8.01
C LEU A 169 -3.34 -3.06 -9.01
N GLY A 170 -4.10 -2.08 -8.51
CA GLY A 170 -4.88 -1.15 -9.33
C GLY A 170 -4.01 -0.33 -10.29
N PHE A 171 -2.87 0.18 -9.83
CA PHE A 171 -1.90 0.84 -10.72
C PHE A 171 -1.33 -0.13 -11.75
N PHE A 172 -0.92 -1.33 -11.33
CA PHE A 172 -0.33 -2.31 -12.23
C PHE A 172 -1.28 -2.71 -13.36
N ILE A 173 -2.52 -3.11 -13.03
CA ILE A 173 -3.53 -3.47 -14.04
C ILE A 173 -3.94 -2.25 -14.87
N GLY A 174 -4.07 -1.08 -14.24
CA GLY A 174 -4.47 0.16 -14.91
C GLY A 174 -3.47 0.56 -16.00
N ILE A 175 -2.18 0.48 -15.72
CA ILE A 175 -1.13 0.87 -16.67
C ILE A 175 -0.92 -0.19 -17.75
N THR A 176 -0.80 -1.46 -17.38
CA THR A 176 -0.51 -2.54 -18.34
C THR A 176 -1.66 -2.77 -19.34
N THR A 177 -2.91 -2.66 -18.89
CA THR A 177 -4.08 -2.75 -19.79
C THR A 177 -4.23 -1.52 -20.68
N PHE A 178 -3.92 -0.32 -20.17
CA PHE A 178 -3.92 0.90 -20.98
C PHE A 178 -2.83 0.88 -22.06
N ILE A 179 -1.62 0.42 -21.73
CA ILE A 179 -0.55 0.17 -22.71
C ILE A 179 -1.01 -0.83 -23.78
N SER A 180 -1.62 -1.94 -23.36
CA SER A 180 -2.17 -2.94 -24.29
C SER A 180 -3.24 -2.35 -25.22
N PHE A 181 -4.06 -1.43 -24.71
CA PHE A 181 -5.04 -0.67 -25.48
C PHE A 181 -4.37 0.26 -26.49
N LEU A 182 -3.36 1.03 -26.10
CA LEU A 182 -2.65 1.93 -27.00
C LEU A 182 -2.00 1.15 -28.15
N GLU A 183 -1.42 -0.02 -27.88
CA GLU A 183 -0.77 -0.84 -28.91
C GLU A 183 -1.75 -1.43 -29.92
N LYS A 184 -2.76 -2.16 -29.44
CA LYS A 184 -3.67 -2.93 -30.30
C LYS A 184 -4.90 -2.14 -30.77
N ARG A 185 -5.32 -1.12 -30.03
CA ARG A 185 -6.43 -0.20 -30.35
C ARG A 185 -7.77 -0.87 -30.66
N SER A 186 -7.99 -2.10 -30.21
CA SER A 186 -9.22 -2.87 -30.42
C SER A 186 -10.27 -2.61 -29.33
N ALA A 187 -11.55 -2.83 -29.67
CA ALA A 187 -12.67 -2.65 -28.74
C ALA A 187 -12.53 -3.52 -27.47
N SER A 188 -12.06 -4.76 -27.61
CA SER A 188 -11.78 -5.64 -26.47
C SER A 188 -10.75 -5.05 -25.52
N ARG A 189 -9.64 -4.47 -26.03
CA ARG A 189 -8.61 -3.88 -25.18
C ARG A 189 -9.07 -2.58 -24.52
N LEU A 190 -9.88 -1.79 -25.22
CA LEU A 190 -10.53 -0.62 -24.66
C LEU A 190 -11.43 -1.01 -23.49
N PHE A 191 -12.30 -2.01 -23.67
CA PHE A 191 -13.21 -2.48 -22.62
C PHE A 191 -12.44 -3.03 -21.41
N VAL A 192 -11.42 -3.87 -21.63
CA VAL A 192 -10.57 -4.41 -20.56
C VAL A 192 -9.85 -3.29 -19.80
N ALA A 193 -9.31 -2.29 -20.50
CA ALA A 193 -8.68 -1.13 -19.86
C ALA A 193 -9.69 -0.30 -19.04
N GLY A 194 -10.92 -0.14 -19.55
CA GLY A 194 -11.99 0.58 -18.85
C GLY A 194 -12.45 -0.13 -17.58
N VAL A 195 -12.65 -1.45 -17.65
CA VAL A 195 -12.97 -2.27 -16.47
C VAL A 195 -11.83 -2.25 -15.46
N ALA A 196 -10.57 -2.40 -15.91
CA ALA A 196 -9.40 -2.33 -15.04
C ALA A 196 -9.28 -0.95 -14.36
N PHE A 197 -9.55 0.14 -15.10
CA PHE A 197 -9.59 1.49 -14.54
C PHE A 197 -10.69 1.64 -13.48
N GLY A 198 -11.89 1.13 -13.73
CA GLY A 198 -12.99 1.14 -12.77
C GLY A 198 -12.68 0.34 -11.49
N ILE A 199 -12.14 -0.88 -11.63
CA ILE A 199 -11.69 -1.70 -10.50
C ILE A 199 -10.60 -0.96 -9.72
N ALA A 200 -9.64 -0.32 -10.40
CA ALA A 200 -8.62 0.49 -9.76
C ALA A 200 -9.24 1.61 -8.91
N GLN A 201 -10.20 2.39 -9.44
CA GLN A 201 -10.87 3.43 -8.64
C GLN A 201 -11.60 2.88 -7.40
N LEU A 202 -12.00 1.61 -7.42
CA LEU A 202 -12.65 0.92 -6.30
C LEU A 202 -11.66 0.34 -5.27
N LEU A 203 -10.36 0.30 -5.56
CA LEU A 203 -9.33 -0.21 -4.65
C LEU A 203 -8.76 0.88 -3.73
N LYS A 204 -8.48 2.08 -4.26
CA LYS A 204 -7.99 3.23 -3.47
C LYS A 204 -8.24 4.56 -4.21
N PHE A 205 -8.68 5.61 -3.51
CA PHE A 205 -8.97 6.91 -4.15
C PHE A 205 -7.75 7.58 -4.78
N SER A 206 -6.54 7.31 -4.29
CA SER A 206 -5.31 7.82 -4.91
C SER A 206 -5.08 7.30 -6.33
N LEU A 207 -5.80 6.24 -6.74
CA LEU A 207 -5.75 5.71 -8.11
C LEU A 207 -6.43 6.62 -9.14
N ILE A 208 -7.03 7.73 -8.71
CA ILE A 208 -7.42 8.82 -9.61
C ILE A 208 -6.21 9.39 -10.38
N LEU A 209 -4.99 9.23 -9.84
CA LEU A 209 -3.73 9.54 -10.52
C LEU A 209 -3.50 8.73 -11.81
N LEU A 210 -4.26 7.66 -12.06
CA LEU A 210 -4.26 6.98 -13.36
C LEU A 210 -4.74 7.90 -14.49
N ILE A 211 -5.63 8.88 -14.22
CA ILE A 211 -6.13 9.82 -15.23
C ILE A 211 -4.99 10.67 -15.84
N PRO A 212 -4.22 11.46 -15.05
CA PRO A 212 -3.09 12.20 -15.61
C PRO A 212 -2.00 11.26 -16.16
N MET A 213 -1.83 10.07 -15.57
CA MET A 213 -0.88 9.07 -16.08
C MET A 213 -1.25 8.56 -17.47
N TYR A 214 -2.53 8.30 -17.74
CA TYR A 214 -3.00 7.94 -19.09
C TYR A 214 -2.77 9.07 -20.09
N GLY A 215 -2.91 10.32 -19.67
CA GLY A 215 -2.51 11.49 -20.46
C GLY A 215 -1.02 11.48 -20.80
N VAL A 216 -0.15 11.27 -19.82
CA VAL A 216 1.31 11.19 -20.02
C VAL A 216 1.67 10.03 -20.96
N LEU A 217 1.13 8.83 -20.73
CA LEU A 217 1.39 7.67 -21.59
C LEU A 217 0.87 7.87 -23.01
N LEU A 218 -0.27 8.54 -23.18
CA LEU A 218 -0.81 8.91 -24.48
C LEU A 218 0.14 9.89 -25.20
N LEU A 219 0.66 10.90 -24.51
CA LEU A 219 1.62 11.84 -25.08
C LEU A 219 2.92 11.14 -25.48
N ILE A 220 3.47 10.29 -24.60
CA ILE A 220 4.65 9.46 -24.88
C ILE A 220 4.40 8.58 -26.10
N TRP A 221 3.22 7.97 -26.21
CA TRP A 221 2.82 7.15 -27.34
C TRP A 221 2.77 7.92 -28.66
N VAL A 222 2.09 9.05 -28.69
CA VAL A 222 1.97 9.89 -29.90
C VAL A 222 3.33 10.45 -30.31
N TRP A 223 4.16 10.84 -29.34
CA TRP A 223 5.52 11.32 -29.58
C TRP A 223 6.43 10.22 -30.12
N SER A 224 6.35 9.00 -29.58
CA SER A 224 7.27 7.92 -29.92
C SER A 224 7.09 7.37 -31.33
N ARG A 225 5.88 7.47 -31.91
CA ARG A 225 5.60 6.84 -33.21
C ARG A 225 6.55 7.30 -34.33
N PRO A 226 7.38 6.39 -34.88
CA PRO A 226 8.35 6.73 -35.92
C PRO A 226 7.68 6.99 -37.27
N ASP A 227 6.55 6.33 -37.53
CA ASP A 227 5.88 6.24 -38.84
C ASP A 227 5.20 7.54 -39.31
N PHE A 228 5.04 8.53 -38.44
CA PHE A 228 4.38 9.79 -38.76
C PHE A 228 5.38 10.89 -39.06
N PHE A 229 5.54 11.24 -40.33
CA PHE A 229 6.44 12.30 -40.78
C PHE A 229 5.82 13.70 -40.66
N SER A 230 4.48 13.82 -40.68
CA SER A 230 3.77 15.09 -40.55
C SER A 230 3.24 15.35 -39.13
N ALA A 231 3.16 16.63 -38.74
CA ALA A 231 2.54 17.04 -37.48
C ALA A 231 1.03 16.74 -37.46
N ILE A 232 0.37 16.83 -38.63
CA ILE A 232 -1.08 16.61 -38.78
C ILE A 232 -1.46 15.18 -38.41
N ASP A 233 -0.67 14.19 -38.82
CA ASP A 233 -0.99 12.79 -38.52
C ASP A 233 -0.86 12.48 -37.02
N ARG A 234 0.09 13.13 -36.33
CA ARG A 234 0.22 13.03 -34.87
C ARG A 234 -0.97 13.64 -34.15
N VAL A 235 -1.43 14.80 -34.63
CA VAL A 235 -2.62 15.48 -34.07
C VAL A 235 -3.85 14.59 -34.25
N ARG A 236 -4.05 14.01 -35.44
CA ARG A 236 -5.14 13.05 -35.70
C ARG A 236 -5.05 11.81 -34.80
N LEU A 237 -3.85 11.24 -34.64
CA LEU A 237 -3.63 10.11 -33.73
C LEU A 237 -3.96 10.48 -32.29
N PHE A 238 -3.51 11.65 -31.82
CA PHE A 238 -3.79 12.16 -30.48
C PHE A 238 -5.29 12.23 -30.23
N PHE A 239 -6.05 12.92 -31.07
CA PHE A 239 -7.50 13.06 -30.89
C PHE A 239 -8.24 11.71 -30.99
N THR A 240 -7.78 10.81 -31.88
CA THR A 240 -8.36 9.46 -32.01
C THR A 240 -8.13 8.63 -30.74
N CYS A 241 -6.93 8.67 -30.19
CA CYS A 241 -6.63 7.93 -28.97
C CYS A 241 -7.25 8.60 -27.74
N ALA A 242 -7.26 9.94 -27.67
CA ALA A 242 -7.86 10.69 -26.58
C ALA A 242 -9.37 10.42 -26.47
N SER A 243 -10.11 10.42 -27.59
CA SER A 243 -11.54 10.08 -27.59
C SER A 243 -11.78 8.65 -27.09
N LYS A 244 -10.97 7.68 -27.53
CA LYS A 244 -11.05 6.30 -27.02
C LYS A 244 -10.67 6.18 -25.54
N THR A 245 -9.71 6.98 -25.05
CA THR A 245 -9.36 7.06 -23.62
C THR A 245 -10.52 7.63 -22.79
N ILE A 246 -11.32 8.56 -23.33
CA ILE A 246 -12.57 8.99 -22.68
C ILE A 246 -13.54 7.82 -22.56
N VAL A 247 -13.67 6.97 -23.58
CA VAL A 247 -14.50 5.76 -23.50
C VAL A 247 -13.98 4.78 -22.45
N VAL A 248 -12.66 4.59 -22.31
CA VAL A 248 -12.06 3.84 -21.19
C VAL A 248 -12.54 4.40 -19.84
N GLY A 249 -12.49 5.73 -19.68
CA GLY A 249 -13.00 6.41 -18.48
C GLY A 249 -14.49 6.17 -18.24
N MET A 250 -15.33 6.25 -19.28
CA MET A 250 -16.76 6.02 -19.18
C MET A 250 -17.09 4.58 -18.76
N VAL A 251 -16.42 3.58 -19.33
CA VAL A 251 -16.57 2.18 -18.91
C VAL A 251 -16.19 2.02 -17.43
N GLY A 252 -15.09 2.63 -17.00
CA GLY A 252 -14.68 2.59 -15.59
C GLY A 252 -15.69 3.28 -14.66
N LEU A 253 -16.29 4.40 -15.08
CA LEU A 253 -17.35 5.07 -14.33
C LEU A 253 -18.59 4.20 -14.17
N VAL A 254 -18.95 3.39 -15.17
CA VAL A 254 -20.05 2.42 -15.06
C VAL A 254 -19.74 1.36 -14.00
N VAL A 255 -18.51 0.86 -13.94
CA VAL A 255 -18.08 -0.10 -12.90
C VAL A 255 -18.12 0.51 -11.50
N VAL A 256 -17.63 1.76 -11.36
CA VAL A 256 -17.71 2.51 -10.10
C VAL A 256 -19.16 2.73 -9.68
N TRP A 257 -19.99 3.20 -10.62
CA TRP A 257 -21.41 3.44 -10.40
C TRP A 257 -22.13 2.18 -9.92
N ALA A 258 -21.94 1.04 -10.60
CA ALA A 258 -22.60 -0.22 -10.25
C ALA A 258 -22.24 -0.68 -8.84
N THR A 259 -20.96 -0.55 -8.46
CA THR A 259 -20.49 -0.95 -7.13
C THR A 259 -21.05 -0.04 -6.05
N TYR A 260 -21.00 1.28 -6.25
CA TYR A 260 -21.56 2.22 -5.28
C TYR A 260 -23.08 2.14 -5.20
N ALA A 261 -23.78 1.83 -6.30
CA ALA A 261 -25.22 1.58 -6.28
C ALA A 261 -25.58 0.41 -5.37
N HIS A 262 -24.76 -0.66 -5.37
CA HIS A 262 -24.92 -1.78 -4.45
C HIS A 262 -24.62 -1.41 -3.00
N VAL A 263 -23.43 -0.84 -2.70
CA VAL A 263 -23.01 -0.59 -1.30
C VAL A 263 -23.70 0.61 -0.65
N THR A 264 -24.52 1.34 -1.39
CA THR A 264 -25.34 2.46 -0.86
C THR A 264 -26.84 2.24 -1.03
N ALA A 265 -27.27 1.03 -1.45
CA ALA A 265 -28.66 0.76 -1.80
C ALA A 265 -29.65 1.07 -0.66
N ARG A 266 -29.24 0.88 0.61
CA ARG A 266 -30.05 1.13 1.80
C ARG A 266 -29.58 2.34 2.61
N TYR A 267 -28.63 3.10 2.09
CA TYR A 267 -28.12 4.29 2.76
C TYR A 267 -29.17 5.42 2.71
N PRO A 268 -29.77 5.84 3.85
CA PRO A 268 -30.85 6.83 3.82
C PRO A 268 -30.38 8.17 3.25
N LEU A 269 -31.19 8.77 2.38
CA LEU A 269 -30.82 9.99 1.64
C LEU A 269 -30.45 11.15 2.57
N ASP A 270 -31.31 11.45 3.55
CA ASP A 270 -31.09 12.57 4.47
C ASP A 270 -29.79 12.39 5.26
N ARG A 271 -29.56 11.16 5.72
CA ARG A 271 -28.31 10.79 6.39
C ARG A 271 -27.11 10.95 5.45
N ASN A 272 -27.20 10.47 4.21
CA ASN A 272 -26.10 10.57 3.26
C ASN A 272 -25.74 12.04 2.95
N LEU A 273 -26.73 12.92 2.79
CA LEU A 273 -26.51 14.36 2.60
C LEU A 273 -25.91 15.03 3.85
N GLN A 274 -26.36 14.63 5.04
CA GLN A 274 -25.81 15.13 6.31
C GLN A 274 -24.35 14.72 6.47
N ASP A 275 -24.06 13.42 6.31
CA ASP A 275 -22.70 12.87 6.41
C ASP A 275 -21.76 13.52 5.41
N ALA A 276 -22.17 13.69 4.14
CA ALA A 276 -21.38 14.40 3.14
C ALA A 276 -21.14 15.88 3.52
N SER A 277 -22.09 16.54 4.17
CA SER A 277 -21.95 17.93 4.61
C SER A 277 -20.99 18.07 5.79
N THR A 278 -21.08 17.17 6.77
CA THR A 278 -20.19 17.14 7.95
C THR A 278 -18.77 16.78 7.54
N LEU A 279 -18.59 15.72 6.75
CA LEU A 279 -17.28 15.25 6.32
C LEU A 279 -16.54 16.29 5.47
N LEU A 280 -17.26 17.02 4.60
CA LEU A 280 -16.68 18.02 3.71
C LEU A 280 -16.83 19.45 4.25
N GLN A 281 -17.09 19.63 5.55
CA GLN A 281 -17.34 20.96 6.12
C GLN A 281 -16.14 21.89 5.95
N THR A 282 -14.92 21.37 6.09
CA THR A 282 -13.66 22.11 5.95
C THR A 282 -13.03 21.99 4.55
N TYR A 283 -13.72 21.35 3.60
CA TYR A 283 -13.18 21.20 2.24
C TYR A 283 -13.10 22.56 1.53
N ARG A 284 -11.92 22.88 1.00
CA ARG A 284 -11.57 24.19 0.42
C ARG A 284 -12.49 24.61 -0.73
N PHE A 285 -12.79 23.71 -1.67
CA PHE A 285 -13.56 24.07 -2.87
C PHE A 285 -15.05 23.80 -2.70
N ARG A 286 -15.80 24.79 -2.22
CA ARG A 286 -17.25 24.66 -1.96
C ARG A 286 -18.08 24.28 -3.19
N SER A 287 -17.65 24.67 -4.39
CA SER A 287 -18.28 24.27 -5.66
C SER A 287 -18.27 22.74 -5.86
N HIS A 288 -17.19 22.06 -5.48
CA HIS A 288 -17.07 20.61 -5.61
C HIS A 288 -18.01 19.91 -4.60
N VAL A 289 -18.15 20.47 -3.40
CA VAL A 289 -19.12 20.01 -2.39
C VAL A 289 -20.56 20.19 -2.89
N ALA A 290 -20.86 21.32 -3.55
CA ALA A 290 -22.18 21.57 -4.12
C ALA A 290 -22.53 20.56 -5.22
N VAL A 291 -21.59 20.27 -6.14
CA VAL A 291 -21.75 19.22 -7.17
C VAL A 291 -21.96 17.86 -6.52
N THR A 292 -21.15 17.51 -5.52
CA THR A 292 -21.27 16.25 -4.77
C THR A 292 -22.67 16.08 -4.18
N LYS A 293 -23.18 17.11 -3.49
CA LYS A 293 -24.53 17.10 -2.91
C LYS A 293 -25.62 17.08 -3.97
N PHE A 294 -25.43 17.76 -5.10
CA PHE A 294 -26.34 17.69 -6.23
C PHE A 294 -26.46 16.27 -6.78
N LEU A 295 -25.34 15.55 -6.94
CA LEU A 295 -25.35 14.14 -7.36
C LEU A 295 -26.05 13.26 -6.33
N ILE A 296 -25.78 13.42 -5.03
CA ILE A 296 -26.40 12.63 -3.96
C ILE A 296 -27.95 12.74 -3.96
N ARG A 297 -28.47 13.94 -4.23
CA ARG A 297 -29.92 14.21 -4.26
C ARG A 297 -30.68 13.37 -5.29
N HIS A 298 -30.05 13.02 -6.40
CA HIS A 298 -30.70 12.30 -7.48
C HIS A 298 -30.39 10.80 -7.38
N LYS A 299 -31.41 9.96 -7.34
CA LYS A 299 -31.27 8.50 -7.13
C LYS A 299 -30.28 7.85 -8.11
N THR A 300 -30.29 8.26 -9.38
CA THR A 300 -29.42 7.68 -10.43
C THR A 300 -27.98 8.14 -10.34
N THR A 301 -27.69 9.36 -9.87
CA THR A 301 -26.32 9.87 -9.78
C THR A 301 -25.74 9.82 -8.37
N ARG A 302 -26.55 9.46 -7.37
CA ARG A 302 -26.14 9.28 -5.97
C ARG A 302 -24.89 8.40 -5.80
N PRO A 303 -24.76 7.24 -6.48
CA PRO A 303 -23.54 6.44 -6.39
C PRO A 303 -22.26 7.22 -6.73
N LEU A 304 -22.31 8.05 -7.76
CA LEU A 304 -21.18 8.91 -8.16
C LEU A 304 -20.97 10.06 -7.19
N GLY A 305 -22.05 10.60 -6.63
CA GLY A 305 -21.98 11.58 -5.54
C GLY A 305 -21.24 11.00 -4.33
N GLN A 306 -21.56 9.77 -3.92
CA GLN A 306 -20.89 9.11 -2.80
C GLN A 306 -19.42 8.79 -3.10
N TYR A 307 -19.10 8.34 -4.31
CA TYR A 307 -17.71 8.19 -4.77
C TYR A 307 -16.96 9.52 -4.68
N LEU A 308 -17.56 10.61 -5.16
CA LEU A 308 -16.96 11.94 -5.15
C LEU A 308 -16.74 12.45 -3.71
N THR A 309 -17.66 12.18 -2.78
CA THR A 309 -17.45 12.49 -1.34
C THR A 309 -16.12 11.90 -0.84
N GLY A 310 -15.85 10.63 -1.14
CA GLY A 310 -14.61 9.98 -0.73
C GLY A 310 -13.36 10.52 -1.43
N VAL A 311 -13.45 10.86 -2.73
CA VAL A 311 -12.34 11.50 -3.45
C VAL A 311 -11.98 12.85 -2.84
N LEU A 312 -12.98 13.69 -2.51
CA LEU A 312 -12.74 14.98 -1.88
C LEU A 312 -12.15 14.83 -0.48
N LEU A 313 -12.59 13.83 0.30
CA LEU A 313 -12.00 13.51 1.60
C LEU A 313 -10.54 13.09 1.50
N ALA A 314 -10.21 12.19 0.57
CA ALA A 314 -8.84 11.75 0.35
C ALA A 314 -7.93 12.91 -0.06
N ASN A 315 -8.43 13.83 -0.90
CA ASN A 315 -7.70 15.03 -1.29
C ASN A 315 -7.46 15.97 -0.10
N GLN A 316 -8.47 16.17 0.76
CA GLN A 316 -8.33 16.97 1.98
C GLN A 316 -7.29 16.38 2.92
N ARG A 317 -7.33 15.05 3.14
CA ARG A 317 -6.38 14.34 4.00
C ARG A 317 -4.95 14.44 3.47
N ALA A 318 -4.76 14.30 2.16
CA ALA A 318 -3.43 14.42 1.54
C ALA A 318 -2.84 15.84 1.67
N ALA A 319 -3.68 16.88 1.69
CA ALA A 319 -3.25 18.26 1.86
C ALA A 319 -2.96 18.64 3.33
N GLY A 320 -3.63 17.99 4.30
CA GLY A 320 -3.49 18.30 5.73
C GLY A 320 -2.21 17.78 6.38
N GLY A 321 -1.46 16.90 5.72
CA GLY A 321 -0.27 16.25 6.28
C GLY A 321 -0.59 15.30 7.43
N ASN A 322 0.44 14.88 8.16
CA ASN A 322 0.30 14.10 9.39
C ASN A 322 1.48 14.36 10.32
N THR A 323 1.22 14.49 11.61
CA THR A 323 2.27 14.55 12.63
C THR A 323 2.94 13.19 12.72
N THR A 324 4.21 13.10 12.38
CA THR A 324 4.95 11.84 12.32
C THR A 324 6.34 11.99 12.91
N TYR A 325 6.82 10.93 13.56
CA TYR A 325 8.23 10.78 13.89
C TYR A 325 9.04 10.38 12.67
N PHE A 326 10.19 11.03 12.49
CA PHE A 326 11.20 10.70 11.49
C PHE A 326 12.58 11.20 11.94
N LEU A 327 13.58 10.30 12.01
CA LEU A 327 14.96 10.60 12.41
C LEU A 327 15.07 11.45 13.69
N GLY A 328 14.39 11.03 14.76
CA GLY A 328 14.42 11.71 16.06
C GLY A 328 13.64 13.03 16.13
N THR A 329 12.90 13.39 15.08
CA THR A 329 12.09 14.61 15.03
C THR A 329 10.62 14.29 14.77
N VAL A 330 9.71 14.99 15.45
CA VAL A 330 8.27 14.99 15.16
C VAL A 330 7.92 16.25 14.39
N SER A 331 7.37 16.09 13.18
CA SER A 331 6.94 17.21 12.33
C SER A 331 5.69 16.86 11.51
N SER A 332 5.01 17.88 11.00
CA SER A 332 3.89 17.77 10.04
C SER A 332 4.22 18.35 8.66
N SER A 333 5.40 18.94 8.47
CA SER A 333 5.78 19.68 7.23
C SER A 333 6.24 18.78 6.09
N GLY A 334 6.39 17.48 6.33
CA GLY A 334 6.92 16.51 5.39
C GLY A 334 8.41 16.71 5.08
N SER A 335 9.05 15.68 4.55
CA SER A 335 10.48 15.67 4.24
C SER A 335 10.75 15.03 2.89
N PHE A 336 11.50 15.74 2.05
CA PHE A 336 11.92 15.27 0.73
C PHE A 336 12.71 13.95 0.81
N VAL A 337 13.48 13.74 1.88
CA VAL A 337 14.31 12.53 2.03
C VAL A 337 13.55 11.34 2.61
N TYR A 338 12.30 11.51 3.05
CA TYR A 338 11.52 10.47 3.73
C TYR A 338 11.37 9.19 2.89
N PHE A 339 10.78 9.31 1.70
CA PHE A 339 10.55 8.15 0.82
C PHE A 339 11.83 7.56 0.24
N PRO A 340 12.80 8.35 -0.27
CA PRO A 340 14.08 7.83 -0.73
C PRO A 340 14.84 7.05 0.35
N LEU A 341 14.91 7.60 1.56
CA LEU A 341 15.58 6.95 2.68
C LEU A 341 14.87 5.65 3.03
N LEU A 342 13.55 5.68 3.27
CA LEU A 342 12.80 4.49 3.63
C LEU A 342 12.83 3.40 2.56
N TYR A 343 12.80 3.76 1.28
CA TYR A 343 13.01 2.79 0.20
C TYR A 343 14.39 2.15 0.30
N ALA A 344 15.45 2.94 0.53
CA ALA A 344 16.82 2.46 0.64
C ALA A 344 17.07 1.58 1.88
N VAL A 345 16.32 1.77 2.97
CA VAL A 345 16.54 1.04 4.23
C VAL A 345 15.48 -0.01 4.55
N LYS A 346 14.29 0.01 3.93
CA LYS A 346 13.27 -1.03 4.15
C LYS A 346 13.22 -2.07 3.05
N GLU A 347 13.59 -1.75 1.82
CA GLU A 347 13.70 -2.80 0.80
C GLU A 347 14.93 -3.68 1.02
N GLN A 348 14.85 -4.89 0.51
CA GLN A 348 15.92 -5.88 0.61
C GLN A 348 17.19 -5.40 -0.10
N ILE A 349 18.35 -5.57 0.55
CA ILE A 349 19.64 -5.07 0.02
C ILE A 349 19.98 -5.62 -1.37
N ILE A 350 19.55 -6.85 -1.67
CA ILE A 350 19.70 -7.48 -2.99
C ILE A 350 19.06 -6.65 -4.11
N LEU A 351 17.91 -6.00 -3.85
CA LEU A 351 17.27 -5.12 -4.83
C LEU A 351 18.19 -3.95 -5.20
N HIS A 352 18.83 -3.32 -4.21
CA HIS A 352 19.72 -2.17 -4.44
C HIS A 352 21.00 -2.58 -5.16
N VAL A 353 21.60 -3.73 -4.79
CA VAL A 353 22.76 -4.30 -5.50
C VAL A 353 22.42 -4.58 -6.97
N LEU A 354 21.28 -5.23 -7.22
CA LEU A 354 20.81 -5.52 -8.57
C LEU A 354 20.44 -4.26 -9.36
N THR A 355 19.93 -3.22 -8.69
CA THR A 355 19.67 -1.91 -9.30
C THR A 355 20.98 -1.27 -9.75
N ALA A 356 22.00 -1.23 -8.88
CA ALA A 356 23.32 -0.71 -9.24
C ALA A 356 23.95 -1.49 -10.40
N PHE A 357 23.81 -2.82 -10.40
CA PHE A 357 24.28 -3.70 -11.46
C PHE A 357 23.58 -3.44 -12.81
N ALA A 358 22.26 -3.27 -12.80
CA ALA A 358 21.47 -2.90 -13.97
C ALA A 358 21.88 -1.53 -14.54
N LEU A 359 22.07 -0.53 -13.66
CA LEU A 359 22.48 0.82 -14.04
C LEU A 359 23.90 0.85 -14.61
N LEU A 360 24.86 0.16 -13.97
CA LEU A 360 26.22 0.04 -14.48
C LEU A 360 26.21 -0.57 -15.89
N GLY A 361 25.44 -1.65 -16.08
CA GLY A 361 25.29 -2.29 -17.38
C GLY A 361 24.70 -1.40 -18.46
N PHE A 362 23.74 -0.56 -18.08
CA PHE A 362 23.18 0.47 -18.96
C PHE A 362 24.23 1.53 -19.32
N LEU A 363 24.94 2.09 -18.33
CA LEU A 363 25.94 3.14 -18.52
C LEU A 363 27.09 2.69 -19.44
N LEU A 364 27.62 1.48 -19.22
CA LEU A 364 28.70 0.92 -20.04
C LEU A 364 28.31 0.81 -21.52
N ARG A 365 27.05 0.49 -21.82
CA ARG A 365 26.53 0.41 -23.19
C ARG A 365 26.33 1.78 -23.82
N VAL A 366 25.86 2.76 -23.05
CA VAL A 366 25.71 4.14 -23.51
C VAL A 366 27.07 4.73 -23.89
N ILE A 367 28.09 4.53 -23.05
CA ILE A 367 29.45 5.05 -23.27
C ILE A 367 30.14 4.43 -24.49
N LYS A 368 30.04 3.10 -24.68
CA LYS A 368 30.75 2.43 -25.79
C LYS A 368 30.09 2.54 -27.16
N ARG A 369 28.83 2.96 -27.26
CA ARG A 369 28.16 3.12 -28.55
C ARG A 369 28.66 4.39 -29.25
N LYS A 370 29.59 4.23 -30.21
CA LYS A 370 29.97 5.28 -31.18
C LYS A 370 28.71 5.79 -31.89
N ALA A 371 28.32 7.04 -31.64
CA ALA A 371 27.04 7.57 -32.09
C ALA A 371 27.12 8.09 -33.54
N VAL A 372 26.47 7.39 -34.49
CA VAL A 372 26.29 7.86 -35.88
C VAL A 372 24.90 8.48 -36.11
N ALA A 373 23.91 8.19 -35.24
CA ALA A 373 22.55 8.73 -35.30
C ALA A 373 22.25 9.71 -34.15
N SER A 374 21.40 10.72 -34.40
CA SER A 374 20.98 11.68 -33.37
C SER A 374 20.36 10.96 -32.16
N LEU A 375 20.71 11.42 -30.95
CA LEU A 375 20.19 10.86 -29.69
C LEU A 375 18.66 10.86 -29.66
N TYR A 376 18.04 11.88 -30.25
CA TYR A 376 16.59 12.02 -30.36
C TYR A 376 15.94 10.85 -31.10
N ILE A 377 16.43 10.48 -32.29
CA ILE A 377 15.84 9.39 -33.09
C ILE A 377 15.97 8.07 -32.32
N ARG A 378 17.12 7.82 -31.69
CA ARG A 378 17.35 6.59 -30.90
C ARG A 378 16.39 6.49 -29.71
N ALA A 379 16.27 7.56 -28.93
CA ALA A 379 15.37 7.59 -27.78
C ALA A 379 13.91 7.37 -28.21
N ARG A 380 13.48 8.06 -29.27
CA ARG A 380 12.12 7.98 -29.79
C ARG A 380 11.78 6.58 -30.31
N THR A 381 12.66 5.99 -31.11
CA THR A 381 12.52 4.61 -31.60
C THR A 381 12.52 3.61 -30.46
N TRP A 382 13.42 3.76 -29.47
CA TRP A 382 13.44 2.87 -28.30
C TRP A 382 12.12 2.92 -27.52
N VAL A 383 11.58 4.10 -27.25
CA VAL A 383 10.29 4.25 -26.57
C VAL A 383 9.15 3.62 -27.38
N ALA A 384 9.17 3.72 -28.71
CA ALA A 384 8.15 3.10 -29.55
C ALA A 384 8.10 1.57 -29.44
N TYR A 385 9.27 0.92 -29.27
CA TYR A 385 9.39 -0.53 -29.13
C TYR A 385 9.35 -1.02 -27.67
N HIS A 386 9.53 -0.11 -26.70
CA HIS A 386 9.62 -0.44 -25.27
C HIS A 386 8.67 0.43 -24.43
N LEU A 387 7.44 0.61 -24.88
CA LEU A 387 6.43 1.41 -24.18
C LEU A 387 6.20 0.93 -22.74
N ASP A 388 6.36 -0.38 -22.47
CA ASP A 388 6.28 -0.95 -21.12
C ASP A 388 7.31 -0.35 -20.16
N LEU A 389 8.56 -0.26 -20.62
CA LEU A 389 9.68 0.26 -19.82
C LEU A 389 9.59 1.77 -19.70
N ALA A 390 9.22 2.46 -20.78
CA ALA A 390 8.96 3.89 -20.76
C ALA A 390 7.79 4.23 -19.82
N GLY A 391 6.74 3.41 -19.82
CA GLY A 391 5.59 3.55 -18.93
C GLY A 391 5.95 3.27 -17.48
N ALA A 392 6.74 2.24 -17.20
CA ALA A 392 7.28 1.98 -15.87
C ALA A 392 8.09 3.17 -15.33
N LEU A 393 8.97 3.75 -16.15
CA LEU A 393 9.74 4.95 -15.81
C LEU A 393 8.84 6.17 -15.59
N ALA A 394 7.82 6.37 -16.42
CA ALA A 394 6.87 7.47 -16.26
C ALA A 394 6.07 7.35 -14.96
N VAL A 395 5.59 6.13 -14.63
CA VAL A 395 4.91 5.85 -13.36
C VAL A 395 5.81 6.18 -12.18
N ILE A 396 7.04 5.68 -12.18
CA ILE A 396 8.00 5.96 -11.10
C ILE A 396 8.25 7.47 -11.01
N GLY A 397 8.59 8.14 -12.13
CA GLY A 397 8.89 9.57 -12.16
C GLY A 397 7.75 10.42 -11.59
N VAL A 398 6.54 10.30 -12.14
CA VAL A 398 5.40 11.11 -11.70
C VAL A 398 5.04 10.82 -10.24
N TYR A 399 4.96 9.54 -9.87
CA TYR A 399 4.50 9.16 -8.53
C TYR A 399 5.52 9.58 -7.46
N TRP A 400 6.81 9.41 -7.73
CA TRP A 400 7.87 9.84 -6.82
C TRP A 400 7.96 11.37 -6.75
N THR A 401 7.85 12.09 -7.87
CA THR A 401 7.82 13.57 -7.82
C THR A 401 6.67 14.07 -6.94
N ILE A 402 5.47 13.49 -7.06
CA ILE A 402 4.33 13.86 -6.20
C ILE A 402 4.60 13.49 -4.73
N SER A 403 5.18 12.31 -4.48
CA SER A 403 5.45 11.82 -3.12
C SER A 403 6.53 12.65 -2.41
N LEU A 404 7.54 13.11 -3.15
CA LEU A 404 8.65 13.92 -2.64
C LEU A 404 8.23 15.32 -2.16
N VAL A 405 7.11 15.85 -2.69
CA VAL A 405 6.56 17.16 -2.32
C VAL A 405 5.31 17.05 -1.44
N SER A 406 4.90 15.84 -1.08
CA SER A 406 3.70 15.61 -0.27
C SER A 406 4.03 15.72 1.22
N PRO A 407 3.21 16.42 2.02
CA PRO A 407 3.36 16.46 3.47
C PRO A 407 2.92 15.14 4.16
N LEU A 408 2.41 14.16 3.41
CA LEU A 408 1.87 12.91 3.94
C LEU A 408 2.95 11.82 4.08
N ASN A 409 3.86 12.00 5.03
CA ASN A 409 4.94 11.05 5.31
C ASN A 409 4.59 10.04 6.40
N ILE A 410 3.59 9.19 6.16
CA ILE A 410 3.08 8.22 7.15
C ILE A 410 3.35 6.76 6.79
N GLY A 411 4.33 6.52 5.92
CA GLY A 411 4.82 5.18 5.63
C GLY A 411 5.28 4.96 4.20
N LEU A 412 6.29 4.10 4.01
CA LEU A 412 6.75 3.67 2.68
C LEU A 412 5.62 3.08 1.83
N ARG A 413 4.56 2.56 2.48
CA ARG A 413 3.35 2.03 1.86
C ARG A 413 2.72 2.96 0.80
N HIS A 414 2.91 4.27 0.92
CA HIS A 414 2.36 5.24 -0.03
C HIS A 414 2.99 5.16 -1.43
N VAL A 415 4.23 4.67 -1.56
CA VAL A 415 4.93 4.50 -2.86
C VAL A 415 4.94 3.05 -3.35
N LEU A 416 4.32 2.11 -2.65
CA LEU A 416 4.16 0.72 -3.10
C LEU A 416 3.60 0.57 -4.51
N PRO A 417 2.71 1.45 -5.02
CA PRO A 417 2.26 1.35 -6.40
C PRO A 417 3.35 1.38 -7.47
N THR A 418 4.55 1.89 -7.15
CA THR A 418 5.67 1.91 -8.08
C THR A 418 6.52 0.64 -8.04
N PHE A 419 6.41 -0.18 -6.98
CA PHE A 419 7.33 -1.29 -6.71
C PHE A 419 7.28 -2.39 -7.79
N PRO A 420 6.09 -2.83 -8.28
CA PRO A 420 6.04 -3.80 -9.38
C PRO A 420 6.80 -3.33 -10.63
N PHE A 421 6.76 -2.02 -10.94
CA PHE A 421 7.47 -1.42 -12.06
C PHE A 421 8.99 -1.34 -11.82
N ILE A 422 9.41 -1.03 -10.58
CA ILE A 422 10.82 -1.07 -10.17
C ILE A 422 11.36 -2.49 -10.33
N TYR A 423 10.64 -3.51 -9.84
CA TYR A 423 11.05 -4.91 -9.98
C TYR A 423 11.20 -5.34 -11.44
N ILE A 424 10.29 -4.92 -12.33
CA ILE A 424 10.43 -5.16 -13.78
C ILE A 424 11.68 -4.49 -14.33
N LEU A 425 11.90 -3.21 -14.04
CA LEU A 425 13.03 -2.45 -14.59
C LEU A 425 14.37 -3.02 -14.12
N VAL A 426 14.49 -3.36 -12.84
CA VAL A 426 15.68 -3.99 -12.26
C VAL A 426 15.90 -5.35 -12.90
N ALA A 427 14.88 -6.21 -12.93
CA ALA A 427 15.00 -7.54 -13.51
C ALA A 427 15.39 -7.49 -14.99
N TYR A 428 14.78 -6.59 -15.76
CA TYR A 428 15.10 -6.39 -17.17
C TYR A 428 16.54 -5.90 -17.36
N GLY A 429 16.96 -4.90 -16.58
CA GLY A 429 18.32 -4.35 -16.65
C GLY A 429 19.40 -5.38 -16.30
N VAL A 430 19.19 -6.15 -15.23
CA VAL A 430 20.06 -7.26 -14.81
C VAL A 430 20.14 -8.31 -15.91
N GLN A 431 18.98 -8.78 -16.41
CA GLN A 431 18.95 -9.82 -17.44
C GLN A 431 19.63 -9.36 -18.71
N ARG A 432 19.43 -8.11 -19.14
CA ARG A 432 20.16 -7.54 -20.27
C ARG A 432 21.65 -7.52 -20.01
N PHE A 433 22.10 -7.13 -18.82
CA PHE A 433 23.53 -7.07 -18.51
C PHE A 433 24.21 -8.46 -18.48
N ILE A 434 23.52 -9.49 -17.99
CA ILE A 434 24.03 -10.86 -17.95
C ILE A 434 24.06 -11.48 -19.36
N SER A 435 22.97 -11.33 -20.12
CA SER A 435 22.82 -12.02 -21.41
C SER A 435 23.60 -11.39 -22.56
N LEU A 436 23.89 -10.09 -22.50
CA LEU A 436 24.50 -9.36 -23.62
C LEU A 436 25.86 -8.76 -23.24
N ASP A 437 26.84 -8.85 -24.14
CA ASP A 437 28.08 -8.07 -24.06
C ASP A 437 27.83 -6.56 -24.16
N ILE A 438 28.90 -5.76 -24.10
CA ILE A 438 28.80 -4.30 -24.14
C ILE A 438 28.37 -3.82 -25.54
N SER A 439 28.67 -4.60 -26.58
CA SER A 439 28.27 -4.36 -27.97
C SER A 439 26.81 -4.75 -28.24
N GLY A 440 26.20 -5.55 -27.37
CA GLY A 440 24.84 -6.07 -27.50
C GLY A 440 24.75 -7.49 -28.06
N ASN A 441 25.87 -8.20 -28.22
CA ASN A 441 25.89 -9.59 -28.69
C ASN A 441 25.59 -10.55 -27.53
N PRO A 442 24.88 -11.68 -27.79
CA PRO A 442 24.65 -12.71 -26.79
C PRO A 442 25.96 -13.31 -26.26
N ARG A 443 26.10 -13.45 -24.93
CA ARG A 443 27.29 -14.08 -24.33
C ARG A 443 27.13 -15.59 -24.27
N ALA A 444 27.98 -16.38 -24.91
CA ALA A 444 27.80 -17.85 -24.96
C ALA A 444 27.66 -18.54 -23.58
N TRP A 445 28.32 -18.04 -22.53
CA TRP A 445 28.29 -18.62 -21.18
C TRP A 445 27.03 -18.29 -20.36
N HIS A 446 26.18 -17.37 -20.82
CA HIS A 446 25.05 -16.89 -20.02
C HIS A 446 24.04 -18.01 -19.70
N ILE A 447 23.91 -19.03 -20.55
CA ILE A 447 22.90 -20.08 -20.37
C ILE A 447 23.19 -20.93 -19.13
N TYR A 448 24.44 -21.36 -18.91
CA TYR A 448 24.78 -22.23 -17.78
C TYR A 448 24.98 -21.44 -16.47
N LEU A 449 25.67 -20.30 -16.52
CA LEU A 449 25.93 -19.51 -15.32
C LEU A 449 24.65 -18.81 -14.81
N SER A 450 23.68 -18.51 -15.68
CA SER A 450 22.45 -17.84 -15.26
C SER A 450 21.59 -18.68 -14.33
N HIS A 451 21.46 -20.00 -14.55
CA HIS A 451 20.62 -20.85 -13.69
C HIS A 451 21.15 -20.89 -12.25
N VAL A 452 22.46 -21.02 -12.07
CA VAL A 452 23.11 -20.98 -10.75
C VAL A 452 22.94 -19.60 -10.11
N ILE A 453 23.17 -18.52 -10.86
CA ILE A 453 22.96 -17.16 -10.36
C ILE A 453 21.51 -16.98 -9.90
N TYR A 454 20.53 -17.37 -10.72
CA TYR A 454 19.11 -17.23 -10.37
C TYR A 454 18.72 -18.06 -9.15
N ALA A 455 19.19 -19.31 -9.06
CA ALA A 455 18.97 -20.14 -7.88
C ALA A 455 19.55 -19.48 -6.62
N THR A 456 20.78 -18.96 -6.69
CA THR A 456 21.41 -18.24 -5.58
C THR A 456 20.64 -16.97 -5.21
N LEU A 457 20.18 -16.18 -6.18
CA LEU A 457 19.37 -14.97 -5.91
C LEU A 457 18.03 -15.32 -5.26
N ILE A 458 17.38 -16.40 -5.69
CA ILE A 458 16.14 -16.91 -5.09
C ILE A 458 16.39 -17.34 -3.64
N LEU A 459 17.42 -18.15 -3.39
CA LEU A 459 17.77 -18.60 -2.05
C LEU A 459 18.16 -17.43 -1.14
N PHE A 460 18.89 -16.44 -1.66
CA PHE A 460 19.28 -15.26 -0.90
C PHE A 460 18.08 -14.38 -0.54
N ALA A 461 17.20 -14.09 -1.51
CA ALA A 461 15.97 -13.33 -1.25
C ALA A 461 15.05 -14.08 -0.28
N GLY A 462 14.88 -15.38 -0.46
CA GLY A 462 14.16 -16.25 0.47
C GLY A 462 14.77 -16.26 1.86
N GLY A 463 16.10 -16.25 1.98
CA GLY A 463 16.83 -16.14 3.24
C GLY A 463 16.61 -14.79 3.95
N ILE A 464 16.52 -13.68 3.21
CA ILE A 464 16.15 -12.37 3.76
C ILE A 464 14.72 -12.42 4.32
N ALA A 465 13.76 -12.92 3.54
CA ALA A 465 12.38 -13.06 3.99
C ALA A 465 12.25 -14.00 5.19
N HIS A 466 13.01 -15.10 5.22
CA HIS A 466 13.05 -16.00 6.36
C HIS A 466 13.64 -15.33 7.61
N ARG A 467 14.73 -14.57 7.48
CA ARG A 467 15.34 -13.86 8.61
C ARG A 467 14.46 -12.73 9.15
N ALA A 468 13.64 -12.13 8.29
CA ALA A 468 12.67 -11.11 8.68
C ALA A 468 11.41 -11.70 9.34
N TYR A 469 11.17 -13.01 9.21
CA TYR A 469 10.00 -13.68 9.77
C TYR A 469 10.01 -13.67 11.31
N PRO A 470 8.86 -13.46 11.98
CA PRO A 470 7.56 -13.03 11.46
C PRO A 470 7.39 -11.50 11.39
N TYR A 471 8.45 -10.73 11.65
CA TYR A 471 8.46 -9.28 11.86
C TYR A 471 8.66 -8.46 10.57
N TYR A 472 7.93 -8.82 9.51
CA TYR A 472 8.06 -8.18 8.20
C TYR A 472 7.85 -6.66 8.24
N LEU A 473 6.88 -6.18 9.03
CA LEU A 473 6.60 -4.75 9.16
C LEU A 473 7.80 -3.98 9.73
N SER A 474 8.39 -4.51 10.80
CA SER A 474 9.56 -3.92 11.48
C SER A 474 10.88 -4.15 10.73
N TYR A 475 10.87 -4.85 9.60
CA TYR A 475 12.08 -5.09 8.83
C TYR A 475 12.70 -3.78 8.33
N TYR A 476 13.98 -3.63 8.62
CA TYR A 476 14.90 -2.73 7.94
C TYR A 476 16.10 -3.57 7.51
N ASN A 477 16.71 -3.24 6.37
CA ASN A 477 17.93 -3.87 5.93
C ASN A 477 19.13 -3.41 6.79
N ALA A 478 20.32 -3.94 6.51
CA ALA A 478 21.52 -3.64 7.27
C ALA A 478 21.90 -2.14 7.30
N LEU A 479 21.58 -1.37 6.25
CA LEU A 479 21.83 0.09 6.21
C LEU A 479 20.92 0.85 7.18
N GLY A 480 19.74 0.31 7.49
CA GLY A 480 18.79 0.87 8.45
C GLY A 480 18.93 0.37 9.88
N GLY A 481 20.00 -0.37 10.21
CA GLY A 481 20.20 -0.96 11.53
C GLY A 481 19.43 -2.27 11.76
N GLY A 482 18.89 -2.90 10.70
CA GLY A 482 18.17 -4.16 10.84
C GLY A 482 16.80 -4.02 11.52
N THR A 483 16.09 -5.15 11.63
CA THR A 483 14.79 -5.23 12.33
C THR A 483 14.85 -4.72 13.77
N GLU A 484 16.01 -4.77 14.43
CA GLU A 484 16.15 -4.41 15.84
C GLU A 484 16.12 -2.89 16.10
N TYR A 485 16.75 -2.11 15.21
CA TYR A 485 17.00 -0.67 15.40
C TYR A 485 16.28 0.24 14.40
N GLY A 486 15.58 -0.32 13.41
CA GLY A 486 14.87 0.45 12.37
C GLY A 486 13.89 1.49 12.89
N TYR A 487 13.33 1.31 14.09
CA TYR A 487 12.44 2.26 14.75
C TYR A 487 13.04 3.66 14.93
N ARG A 488 14.37 3.78 14.99
CA ARG A 488 15.08 5.06 15.11
C ARG A 488 14.98 5.92 13.85
N ILE A 489 14.62 5.32 12.71
CA ILE A 489 14.47 6.01 11.43
C ILE A 489 13.03 6.48 11.27
N ALA A 490 12.07 5.55 11.36
CA ALA A 490 10.65 5.85 11.32
C ALA A 490 9.85 4.77 12.05
N VAL A 491 8.71 5.18 12.62
CA VAL A 491 7.76 4.31 13.31
C VAL A 491 6.41 4.30 12.55
N ASP A 492 5.28 4.08 13.24
CA ASP A 492 3.94 3.93 12.64
C ASP A 492 3.92 2.70 11.69
N SER A 493 3.26 2.80 10.55
CA SER A 493 3.18 1.76 9.52
C SER A 493 4.53 1.40 8.88
N ASN A 494 5.63 2.01 9.30
CA ASN A 494 6.99 1.56 8.97
C ASN A 494 7.59 0.59 9.99
N TYR A 495 7.07 0.47 11.22
CA TYR A 495 7.70 -0.36 12.23
C TYR A 495 6.76 -0.89 13.31
N ASP A 496 5.93 -0.02 13.89
CA ASP A 496 4.99 -0.33 14.96
C ASP A 496 3.61 0.19 14.60
N TRP A 497 2.73 -0.73 14.18
CA TRP A 497 1.38 -0.40 13.77
C TRP A 497 0.33 -1.05 14.68
N GLY A 498 0.77 -1.58 15.83
CA GLY A 498 -0.11 -2.26 16.78
C GLY A 498 -0.16 -3.79 16.66
N GLN A 499 0.80 -4.43 16.03
CA GLN A 499 0.72 -5.86 15.75
C GLN A 499 1.10 -6.78 16.94
N ASP A 500 1.77 -6.27 17.98
CA ASP A 500 2.48 -7.11 18.96
C ASP A 500 1.76 -7.37 20.29
N LEU A 501 0.46 -7.06 20.43
CA LEU A 501 -0.23 -7.20 21.72
C LEU A 501 -0.35 -8.66 22.20
N LYS A 502 -0.50 -9.64 21.29
CA LYS A 502 -0.40 -11.07 21.63
C LYS A 502 1.01 -11.46 22.07
N ARG A 503 2.04 -10.85 21.50
CA ARG A 503 3.45 -11.08 21.89
C ARG A 503 3.76 -10.46 23.25
N LEU A 504 3.08 -9.38 23.63
CA LEU A 504 3.15 -8.85 24.99
C LEU A 504 2.64 -9.87 26.01
N ARG A 505 1.52 -10.54 25.73
CA ARG A 505 1.04 -11.64 26.57
C ARG A 505 2.09 -12.74 26.73
N ALA A 506 2.65 -13.21 25.62
CA ALA A 506 3.69 -14.24 25.65
C ALA A 506 4.91 -13.81 26.48
N TYR A 507 5.36 -12.57 26.33
CA TYR A 507 6.46 -12.03 27.14
C TYR A 507 6.12 -12.00 28.64
N MET A 508 4.91 -11.56 28.99
CA MET A 508 4.46 -11.53 30.38
C MET A 508 4.39 -12.93 30.99
N ASP A 509 3.94 -13.92 30.22
CA ASP A 509 3.88 -15.33 30.65
C ASP A 509 5.28 -15.91 30.87
N GLU A 510 6.20 -15.68 29.94
CA GLU A 510 7.60 -16.12 30.03
C GLU A 510 8.34 -15.52 31.25
N HIS A 511 8.03 -14.27 31.59
CA HIS A 511 8.70 -13.54 32.67
C HIS A 511 7.90 -13.51 33.98
N ASN A 512 6.81 -14.29 34.08
CA ASN A 512 5.92 -14.34 35.25
C ASN A 512 5.38 -12.97 35.70
N ILE A 513 5.14 -12.06 34.74
CA ILE A 513 4.57 -10.73 34.98
C ILE A 513 3.06 -10.87 35.09
N GLN A 514 2.52 -10.66 36.29
CA GLN A 514 1.08 -10.76 36.55
C GLN A 514 0.32 -9.57 35.96
N THR A 515 0.80 -8.36 36.25
CA THR A 515 0.19 -7.09 35.83
C THR A 515 1.21 -6.15 35.22
N ILE A 516 0.81 -5.37 34.21
CA ILE A 516 1.65 -4.36 33.57
C ILE A 516 0.85 -3.09 33.25
N ALA A 517 1.46 -1.92 33.48
CA ALA A 517 0.92 -0.67 32.95
C ALA A 517 1.22 -0.57 31.45
N LEU A 518 0.22 -0.29 30.61
CA LEU A 518 0.37 -0.31 29.15
C LEU A 518 -0.16 0.96 28.49
N ASP A 519 0.70 1.62 27.71
CA ASP A 519 0.26 2.55 26.67
C ASP A 519 0.51 1.96 25.27
N TYR A 520 -0.55 1.88 24.47
CA TYR A 520 -0.59 1.04 23.28
C TYR A 520 -1.28 1.75 22.11
N PHE A 521 -0.60 1.73 20.96
CA PHE A 521 -0.96 2.44 19.74
C PHE A 521 -2.02 1.72 18.87
N GLY A 522 -2.07 0.38 18.92
CA GLY A 522 -2.79 -0.44 17.95
C GLY A 522 -4.32 -0.48 18.09
N GLY A 523 -4.97 -1.15 17.13
CA GLY A 523 -6.43 -1.36 17.11
C GLY A 523 -6.91 -2.58 17.90
N GLY A 524 -6.00 -3.35 18.52
CA GLY A 524 -6.34 -4.52 19.34
C GLY A 524 -6.89 -4.14 20.72
N SER A 525 -7.87 -4.90 21.22
CA SER A 525 -8.42 -4.70 22.57
C SER A 525 -7.49 -5.25 23.66
N ARG A 526 -7.08 -4.38 24.60
CA ARG A 526 -6.25 -4.74 25.76
C ARG A 526 -6.97 -5.77 26.63
N ASP A 527 -8.25 -5.53 26.94
CA ASP A 527 -9.06 -6.40 27.80
C ASP A 527 -9.33 -7.77 27.19
N TYR A 528 -9.45 -7.84 25.86
CA TYR A 528 -9.66 -9.12 25.16
C TYR A 528 -8.41 -10.00 25.20
N TYR A 529 -7.24 -9.43 24.92
CA TYR A 529 -6.00 -10.21 24.82
C TYR A 529 -5.30 -10.42 26.18
N LEU A 530 -5.48 -9.49 27.12
CA LEU A 530 -4.80 -9.44 28.43
C LEU A 530 -5.81 -9.16 29.57
N PRO A 531 -6.86 -9.98 29.73
CA PRO A 531 -7.95 -9.71 30.69
C PRO A 531 -7.43 -9.66 32.12
N GLY A 532 -7.69 -8.54 32.82
CA GLY A 532 -7.31 -8.34 34.22
C GLY A 532 -5.80 -8.24 34.48
N ARG A 533 -4.97 -8.18 33.44
CA ARG A 533 -3.49 -8.14 33.55
C ARG A 533 -2.88 -6.82 33.10
N VAL A 534 -3.67 -5.89 32.60
CA VAL A 534 -3.20 -4.61 32.08
C VAL A 534 -3.94 -3.46 32.73
N ASP A 535 -3.19 -2.45 33.16
CA ASP A 535 -3.74 -1.13 33.49
C ASP A 535 -3.43 -0.16 32.34
N GLY A 536 -4.45 0.52 31.82
CA GLY A 536 -4.28 1.47 30.71
C GLY A 536 -3.55 2.72 31.18
N TRP A 537 -2.34 2.96 30.66
CA TRP A 537 -1.46 4.03 31.15
C TRP A 537 -1.33 5.18 30.16
N TRP A 538 -0.98 6.36 30.69
CA TRP A 538 -0.57 7.55 29.92
C TRP A 538 0.43 8.36 30.74
N SER A 539 1.24 9.22 30.11
CA SER A 539 2.37 9.90 30.75
C SER A 539 2.00 10.68 32.02
N ALA A 540 0.85 11.37 32.00
CA ALA A 540 0.39 12.22 33.10
C ALA A 540 0.00 11.44 34.37
N ARG A 541 -0.16 10.11 34.31
CA ARG A 541 -0.31 9.26 35.51
C ARG A 541 0.99 9.11 36.30
N GLY A 542 2.11 9.59 35.77
CA GLY A 542 3.44 9.47 36.38
C GLY A 542 4.08 8.11 36.13
N MET A 543 5.16 7.83 36.88
CA MET A 543 5.87 6.56 36.83
C MET A 543 4.99 5.45 37.43
N PRO A 544 4.71 4.37 36.69
CA PRO A 544 3.96 3.23 37.22
C PRO A 544 4.78 2.47 38.26
N GLN A 545 4.09 1.73 39.14
CA GLN A 545 4.74 0.80 40.07
C GLN A 545 4.95 -0.55 39.37
N GLY A 546 6.19 -1.03 39.31
CA GLY A 546 6.53 -2.31 38.69
C GLY A 546 6.75 -2.21 37.18
N TYR A 547 6.02 -2.99 36.39
CA TYR A 547 6.27 -3.11 34.95
C TYR A 547 5.50 -2.07 34.13
N PHE A 548 6.14 -1.54 33.11
CA PHE A 548 5.54 -0.62 32.13
C PHE A 548 5.86 -1.07 30.71
N ALA A 549 4.83 -1.13 29.86
CA ALA A 549 4.95 -1.40 28.45
C ALA A 549 4.45 -0.20 27.64
N ILE A 550 5.18 0.13 26.58
CA ILE A 550 4.81 1.22 25.67
C ILE A 550 5.09 0.84 24.22
N SER A 551 4.10 1.10 23.35
CA SER A 551 4.26 1.01 21.89
C SER A 551 5.42 1.90 21.41
N THR A 552 6.28 1.35 20.57
CA THR A 552 7.43 2.06 19.99
C THR A 552 7.02 3.35 19.28
N THR A 553 5.88 3.38 18.59
CA THR A 553 5.37 4.61 17.95
C THR A 553 5.11 5.73 18.95
N LEU A 554 4.49 5.41 20.10
CA LEU A 554 4.20 6.40 21.15
C LEU A 554 5.48 6.84 21.86
N ARG A 555 6.36 5.89 22.18
CA ARG A 555 7.65 6.15 22.83
C ARG A 555 8.53 7.07 22.01
N GLU A 556 8.73 6.77 20.73
CA GLU A 556 9.59 7.58 19.86
C GLU A 556 9.00 8.97 19.61
N GLY A 557 7.68 9.09 19.44
CA GLY A 557 7.01 10.39 19.35
C GLY A 557 7.20 11.25 20.61
N ALA A 558 7.11 10.65 21.79
CA ALA A 558 7.27 11.33 23.06
C ALA A 558 8.71 11.82 23.33
N LEU A 559 9.70 10.98 22.97
CA LEU A 559 11.12 11.22 23.27
C LEU A 559 11.85 12.04 22.20
N ALA A 560 11.21 12.27 21.05
CA ALA A 560 11.77 13.05 19.94
C ALA A 560 11.79 14.55 20.20
N SER A 561 12.57 15.25 19.38
CA SER A 561 12.50 16.71 19.25
C SER A 561 11.27 17.09 18.45
N TRP A 562 10.48 18.06 18.92
CA TRP A 562 9.29 18.54 18.21
C TRP A 562 9.60 19.79 17.40
N ASP A 563 9.06 19.84 16.19
CA ASP A 563 9.07 21.04 15.36
C ASP A 563 8.45 22.23 16.15
N PRO A 564 9.14 23.37 16.29
CA PRO A 564 8.66 24.51 17.07
C PRO A 564 7.31 25.07 16.60
N HIS A 565 6.92 24.79 15.35
CA HIS A 565 5.64 25.23 14.79
C HIS A 565 4.47 24.30 15.14
N LEU A 566 4.74 23.12 15.72
CA LEU A 566 3.72 22.24 16.23
C LEU A 566 3.29 22.64 17.63
N THR A 567 2.03 22.33 17.96
CA THR A 567 1.60 22.34 19.35
C THR A 567 2.45 21.32 20.13
N PRO A 568 3.06 21.71 21.26
CA PRO A 568 3.80 20.78 22.10
C PRO A 568 2.96 19.55 22.47
N PRO A 569 3.60 18.39 22.70
CA PRO A 569 2.89 17.20 23.15
C PRO A 569 2.16 17.51 24.46
N LYS A 570 0.95 16.97 24.60
CA LYS A 570 0.20 17.14 25.84
C LYS A 570 0.93 16.42 26.99
N PRO A 571 0.70 16.79 28.26
CA PRO A 571 1.30 16.09 29.40
C PRO A 571 1.11 14.56 29.36
N GLU A 572 -0.02 14.10 28.82
CA GLU A 572 -0.40 12.71 28.63
C GLU A 572 0.47 11.95 27.61
N GLU A 573 1.20 12.66 26.74
CA GLU A 573 1.95 12.10 25.62
C GLU A 573 3.47 12.27 25.77
N SER A 574 3.94 12.97 26.82
CA SER A 574 5.32 13.50 26.89
C SER A 574 6.38 12.57 27.51
N TYR A 575 5.96 11.64 28.36
CA TYR A 575 6.79 10.63 29.04
C TYR A 575 8.17 11.10 29.54
N PRO A 576 8.28 12.25 30.26
CA PRO A 576 9.58 12.82 30.62
C PRO A 576 10.41 11.87 31.49
N TRP A 577 9.76 11.05 32.31
CA TRP A 577 10.37 10.07 33.20
C TRP A 577 10.95 8.84 32.49
N LEU A 578 10.70 8.65 31.19
CA LEU A 578 11.38 7.63 30.37
C LEU A 578 12.76 8.09 29.86
N ARG A 579 13.06 9.40 29.91
CA ARG A 579 14.33 9.92 29.38
C ARG A 579 15.52 9.33 30.16
N GLY A 580 16.47 8.75 29.41
CA GLY A 580 17.65 8.11 29.99
C GLY A 580 17.40 6.74 30.63
N LYS A 581 16.18 6.19 30.56
CA LYS A 581 15.87 4.83 31.01
C LYS A 581 16.04 3.84 29.85
N GLU A 582 16.74 2.75 30.12
CA GLU A 582 16.85 1.63 29.19
C GLU A 582 15.72 0.61 29.43
N PRO A 583 15.10 0.10 28.36
CA PRO A 583 14.11 -0.97 28.49
C PRO A 583 14.79 -2.28 28.90
N ILE A 584 14.14 -3.06 29.74
CA ILE A 584 14.61 -4.39 30.16
C ILE A 584 14.33 -5.48 29.12
N GLY A 585 13.48 -5.18 28.13
CA GLY A 585 13.09 -6.12 27.09
C GLY A 585 12.12 -5.51 26.08
N ARG A 586 11.71 -6.35 25.14
CA ARG A 586 10.75 -5.99 24.11
C ARG A 586 9.81 -7.16 23.83
N ALA A 587 8.51 -6.90 23.78
CA ALA A 587 7.54 -7.86 23.27
C ALA A 587 7.43 -7.71 21.75
N GLY A 588 7.71 -8.81 21.03
CA GLY A 588 7.88 -8.78 19.58
C GLY A 588 9.00 -7.82 19.18
N THR A 589 8.71 -6.90 18.27
CA THR A 589 9.62 -5.84 17.85
C THR A 589 9.13 -4.46 18.24
N SER A 590 7.87 -4.31 18.66
CA SER A 590 7.17 -3.03 18.66
C SER A 590 6.66 -2.53 20.02
N ILE A 591 6.84 -3.29 21.11
CA ILE A 591 6.44 -2.87 22.47
C ILE A 591 7.64 -2.95 23.42
N PHE A 592 8.13 -1.80 23.89
CA PHE A 592 9.22 -1.71 24.86
C PHE A 592 8.74 -1.93 26.28
N ILE A 593 9.54 -2.62 27.09
CA ILE A 593 9.19 -3.00 28.47
C ILE A 593 10.23 -2.44 29.44
N TYR A 594 9.74 -1.83 30.52
CA TYR A 594 10.49 -1.20 31.58
C TYR A 594 10.11 -1.79 32.94
N LYS A 595 11.00 -1.65 33.92
CA LYS A 595 10.75 -1.96 35.32
C LYS A 595 11.13 -0.74 36.18
N PHE A 596 10.20 -0.30 37.02
CA PHE A 596 10.31 0.85 37.92
C PHE A 596 10.26 0.41 39.38
#